data_AF-A0A7V3HWS1-F1
#
_entry.id   AF-A0A7V3HWS1-F1
#
_cell.length_a   1.000
_cell.length_b   1.000
_cell.length_c   1.000
_cell.angle_alpha   90.00
_cell.angle_beta   90.00
_cell.angle_gamma   90.00
#
_symmetry.space_group_name_H-M   'P 1'
#
loop_
_entity.id
_entity.type
_entity.pdbx_description
1 polymer ?
#
loop_
_entity_poly.entity_id
_entity_poly.type
_entity_poly.pdbx_seq_one_letter_code
_entity_poly.pdbx_strand_id
1 'polypeptide(L)'
;ALLAPPAPPEARPSRPPAGGSAHTERALTALLEELLEITGVEREDNFFAVGGDSIVAVQLAGRATAQGLPLTPAMVFEHMSIAELAAAVDAAADQPAPERDSAPEPPSAPMSASGLDPAALAELTASWLRES
;
A
#
# COMPACT_ATOMS: atom_id res chain seq x y z
N ALA A 1 -43.65 -23.66 29.36
CA ALA A 1 -42.42 -23.12 28.74
C ALA A 1 -42.69 -22.94 27.25
N LEU A 2 -42.97 -21.71 26.80
CA LEU A 2 -42.98 -21.39 25.36
C LEU A 2 -41.58 -20.85 25.03
N LEU A 3 -40.82 -21.57 24.20
CA LEU A 3 -39.65 -20.99 23.54
C LEU A 3 -40.16 -20.03 22.46
N ALA A 4 -39.83 -18.74 22.59
CA ALA A 4 -39.90 -17.79 21.49
C ALA A 4 -38.84 -18.15 20.43
N PRO A 5 -39.10 -17.94 19.13
CA PRO A 5 -38.07 -18.08 18.10
C PRO A 5 -36.97 -17.00 18.28
N PRO A 6 -35.71 -17.29 17.90
CA PRO A 6 -34.67 -16.26 17.89
C PRO A 6 -35.06 -15.17 16.88
N ALA A 7 -35.03 -13.91 17.32
CA ALA A 7 -35.23 -12.77 16.46
C ALA A 7 -34.23 -12.78 15.29
N PRO A 8 -34.61 -12.36 14.08
CA PRO A 8 -33.65 -12.16 13.00
C PRO A 8 -32.58 -11.16 13.45
N PRO A 9 -31.31 -11.29 12.99
CA PRO A 9 -30.29 -10.31 13.30
C PRO A 9 -30.80 -8.94 12.82
N GLU A 10 -30.94 -8.00 13.75
CA GLU A 10 -31.30 -6.62 13.45
C GLU A 10 -30.36 -6.12 12.34
N ALA A 11 -30.95 -5.77 11.20
CA ALA A 11 -30.26 -5.04 10.15
C ALA A 11 -29.81 -3.71 10.78
N ARG A 12 -28.55 -3.67 11.23
CA ARG A 12 -27.94 -2.47 11.79
C ARG A 12 -28.18 -1.33 10.78
N PRO A 13 -28.68 -0.17 11.23
CA PRO A 13 -28.93 0.95 10.33
C PRO A 13 -27.65 1.25 9.56
N SER A 14 -27.72 1.13 8.24
CA SER A 14 -26.66 1.48 7.31
C SER A 14 -26.44 2.98 7.39
N ARG A 15 -25.73 3.43 8.43
CA ARG A 15 -25.16 4.76 8.47
C ARG A 15 -24.31 4.88 7.21
N PRO A 16 -24.49 5.91 6.36
CA PRO A 16 -23.62 6.08 5.22
C PRO A 16 -22.19 6.09 5.77
N PRO A 17 -21.33 5.17 5.33
CA PRO A 17 -20.03 5.03 5.95
C PRO A 17 -19.25 6.33 5.73
N ALA A 18 -18.62 6.83 6.79
CA ALA A 18 -17.63 7.88 6.72
C ALA A 18 -16.32 7.29 6.16
N GLY A 19 -16.36 6.85 4.92
CA GLY A 19 -15.26 6.17 4.22
C GLY A 19 -15.39 6.36 2.72
N GLY A 20 -14.44 5.82 1.96
CA GLY A 20 -14.42 5.94 0.51
C GLY A 20 -15.64 5.33 -0.18
N SER A 21 -15.68 5.50 -1.49
CA SER A 21 -16.61 4.87 -2.40
C SER A 21 -16.57 3.36 -2.23
N ALA A 22 -17.76 2.75 -2.15
CA ALA A 22 -17.91 1.31 -2.06
C ALA A 22 -17.32 0.56 -3.27
N HIS A 23 -17.03 1.24 -4.37
CA HIS A 23 -16.27 0.67 -5.49
C HIS A 23 -14.79 0.53 -5.12
N THR A 24 -14.16 1.62 -4.66
CA THR A 24 -12.75 1.67 -4.28
C THR A 24 -12.45 0.73 -3.11
N GLU A 25 -13.32 0.70 -2.10
CA GLU A 25 -13.19 -0.24 -0.99
C GLU A 25 -13.16 -1.70 -1.46
N ARG A 26 -14.11 -2.11 -2.32
CA ARG A 26 -14.16 -3.49 -2.83
C ARG A 26 -12.93 -3.83 -3.66
N ALA A 27 -12.42 -2.90 -4.46
CA ALA A 27 -11.22 -3.11 -5.26
C ALA A 27 -9.99 -3.31 -4.36
N LEU A 28 -9.84 -2.48 -3.33
CA LEU A 28 -8.74 -2.61 -2.36
C LEU A 28 -8.83 -3.89 -1.53
N THR A 29 -10.03 -4.25 -1.05
CA THR A 29 -10.27 -5.51 -0.34
C THR A 29 -9.90 -6.70 -1.21
N ALA A 30 -10.38 -6.76 -2.46
CA ALA A 30 -10.10 -7.89 -3.36
C ALA A 30 -8.60 -8.04 -3.64
N LEU A 31 -7.89 -6.93 -3.86
CA LEU A 31 -6.44 -6.95 -4.05
C LEU A 31 -5.70 -7.43 -2.80
N LEU A 32 -6.15 -7.02 -1.61
CA LEU A 32 -5.53 -7.41 -0.37
C LEU A 32 -5.74 -8.89 -0.05
N GLU A 33 -6.96 -9.39 -0.25
CA GLU A 33 -7.31 -10.81 -0.12
C GLU A 33 -6.47 -11.68 -1.07
N GLU A 34 -6.27 -11.23 -2.31
CA GLU A 34 -5.41 -11.92 -3.28
C GLU A 34 -3.93 -11.91 -2.85
N LEU A 35 -3.43 -10.80 -2.31
CA LEU A 35 -2.03 -10.65 -1.91
C LEU A 35 -1.68 -11.43 -0.64
N LEU A 36 -2.61 -11.51 0.31
CA LEU A 36 -2.42 -12.17 1.60
C LEU A 36 -2.96 -13.61 1.61
N GLU A 37 -3.61 -14.05 0.52
CA GLU A 37 -4.27 -15.36 0.43
C GLU A 37 -5.30 -15.60 1.56
N ILE A 38 -5.99 -14.53 1.96
CA ILE A 38 -7.03 -14.54 3.02
C ILE A 38 -8.41 -14.19 2.44
N THR A 39 -9.46 -14.37 3.23
CA THR A 39 -10.84 -14.01 2.86
C THR A 39 -11.58 -13.38 4.04
N GLY A 40 -12.51 -12.49 3.74
CA GLY A 40 -13.39 -11.89 4.73
C GLY A 40 -12.81 -10.63 5.37
N VAL A 41 -11.96 -9.89 4.65
CA VAL A 41 -11.45 -8.60 5.12
C VAL A 41 -12.59 -7.58 5.10
N GLU A 42 -12.92 -7.03 6.25
CA GLU A 42 -13.92 -5.98 6.40
C GLU A 42 -13.33 -4.59 6.17
N ARG A 43 -14.18 -3.63 5.81
CA ARG A 43 -13.78 -2.23 5.54
C ARG A 43 -13.14 -1.52 6.74
N GLU A 44 -13.46 -1.94 7.96
CA GLU A 44 -12.89 -1.41 9.21
C GLU A 44 -11.64 -2.18 9.67
N ASP A 45 -11.28 -3.27 9.01
CA ASP A 45 -10.12 -4.06 9.41
C ASP A 45 -8.84 -3.26 9.21
N ASN A 46 -7.97 -3.35 10.22
CA ASN A 46 -6.67 -2.74 10.17
C ASN A 46 -5.75 -3.54 9.24
N PHE A 47 -5.19 -2.88 8.22
CA PHE A 47 -4.30 -3.45 7.22
C PHE A 47 -3.15 -4.26 7.84
N PHE A 48 -2.53 -3.75 8.91
CA PHE A 48 -1.43 -4.44 9.59
C PHE A 48 -1.90 -5.57 10.50
N ALA A 49 -3.13 -5.49 11.02
CA ALA A 49 -3.71 -6.53 11.86
C ALA A 49 -4.10 -7.78 11.06
N VAL A 50 -4.49 -7.61 9.78
CA VAL A 50 -4.80 -8.73 8.86
C VAL A 50 -3.56 -9.36 8.23
N GLY A 51 -2.36 -8.90 8.58
CA GLY A 51 -1.08 -9.43 8.10
C GLY A 51 -0.42 -8.61 7.00
N GLY A 52 -0.88 -7.38 6.74
CA GLY A 52 -0.22 -6.47 5.82
C GLY A 52 1.15 -6.01 6.36
N ASP A 53 2.14 -6.00 5.47
CA ASP A 53 3.50 -5.48 5.73
C ASP A 53 3.93 -4.48 4.64
N SER A 54 5.19 -4.03 4.67
CA SER A 54 5.68 -3.03 3.71
C SER A 54 5.71 -3.54 2.27
N ILE A 55 5.99 -4.82 2.05
CA ILE A 55 5.99 -5.46 0.74
C ILE A 55 4.55 -5.54 0.23
N VAL A 56 3.60 -5.95 1.08
CA VAL A 56 2.18 -6.01 0.71
C VAL A 56 1.66 -4.60 0.41
N ALA A 57 2.05 -3.58 1.17
CA ALA A 57 1.66 -2.18 0.91
C ALA A 57 2.17 -1.69 -0.46
N VAL A 58 3.44 -1.98 -0.80
CA VAL A 58 4.02 -1.61 -2.10
C VAL A 58 3.35 -2.39 -3.25
N GLN A 59 3.09 -3.68 -3.07
CA GLN A 59 2.40 -4.49 -4.08
C GLN A 59 0.96 -4.04 -4.29
N LEU A 60 0.24 -3.75 -3.20
CA LEU A 60 -1.12 -3.23 -3.24
C LEU A 60 -1.17 -1.89 -3.97
N ALA A 61 -0.28 -0.95 -3.64
CA ALA A 61 -0.17 0.34 -4.31
C ALA A 61 0.12 0.19 -5.81
N GLY A 62 1.05 -0.69 -6.18
CA GLY A 62 1.38 -0.97 -7.58
C GLY A 62 0.20 -1.54 -8.37
N ARG A 63 -0.50 -2.54 -7.82
CA ARG A 63 -1.68 -3.15 -8.46
C ARG A 63 -2.87 -2.21 -8.53
N ALA A 64 -3.13 -1.45 -7.47
CA ALA A 64 -4.20 -0.44 -7.45
C ALA A 64 -3.94 0.66 -8.49
N THR A 65 -2.69 1.15 -8.59
CA THR A 65 -2.29 2.13 -9.61
C THR A 65 -2.47 1.59 -11.03
N ALA A 66 -2.17 0.31 -11.27
CA ALA A 66 -2.41 -0.34 -12.55
C ALA A 66 -3.91 -0.41 -12.92
N GLN A 67 -4.81 -0.36 -11.94
CA GLN A 67 -6.26 -0.27 -12.12
C GLN A 67 -6.79 1.18 -12.17
N GLY A 68 -5.90 2.18 -12.17
CA GLY A 68 -6.27 3.59 -12.21
C GLY A 68 -6.65 4.19 -10.85
N LEU A 69 -6.40 3.47 -9.74
CA LEU A 69 -6.59 3.98 -8.39
C LEU A 69 -5.29 4.64 -7.92
N PRO A 70 -5.25 5.95 -7.61
CA PRO A 70 -4.03 6.66 -7.20
C PRO A 70 -3.64 6.33 -5.74
N LEU A 71 -3.32 5.07 -5.48
CA LEU A 71 -2.88 4.58 -4.18
C LEU A 71 -1.36 4.65 -4.07
N THR A 72 -0.84 5.20 -2.98
CA THR A 72 0.59 5.20 -2.65
C THR A 72 0.88 4.35 -1.40
N PRO A 73 2.10 3.80 -1.25
CA PRO A 73 2.46 3.09 -0.03
C PRO A 73 2.35 3.96 1.23
N ALA A 74 2.65 5.27 1.12
CA ALA A 74 2.52 6.21 2.22
C ALA A 74 1.08 6.27 2.76
N MET A 75 0.09 6.31 1.86
CA MET A 75 -1.33 6.29 2.23
C MET A 75 -1.71 5.03 3.02
N VAL A 76 -1.08 3.88 2.77
CA VAL A 76 -1.33 2.65 3.54
C VAL A 76 -0.82 2.75 4.98
N PHE A 77 0.28 3.47 5.20
CA PHE A 77 0.80 3.73 6.56
C PHE A 77 0.02 4.82 7.29
N GLU A 78 -0.47 5.83 6.57
CA GLU A 78 -1.26 6.93 7.13
C GLU A 78 -2.70 6.51 7.45
N HIS A 79 -3.27 5.63 6.62
CA HIS A 79 -4.65 5.17 6.73
C HIS A 79 -4.68 3.67 7.04
N MET A 80 -4.92 3.35 8.31
CA MET A 80 -4.77 2.00 8.81
C MET A 80 -5.92 1.06 8.42
N SER A 81 -7.08 1.58 8.00
CA SER A 81 -8.24 0.78 7.57
C SER A 81 -8.54 0.91 6.08
N ILE A 82 -9.18 -0.11 5.49
CA ILE A 82 -9.59 -0.11 4.07
C ILE A 82 -10.54 1.05 3.76
N ALA A 83 -11.45 1.37 4.67
CA ALA A 83 -12.37 2.49 4.55
C ALA A 83 -11.66 3.85 4.42
N GLU A 84 -10.65 4.08 5.26
CA GLU A 84 -9.85 5.32 5.24
C GLU A 84 -8.95 5.37 4.01
N LEU A 85 -8.33 4.24 3.66
CA LEU A 85 -7.56 4.08 2.43
C LEU A 85 -8.38 4.43 1.19
N ALA A 86 -9.60 3.89 1.10
CA ALA A 86 -10.50 4.17 -0.01
C ALA A 86 -10.87 5.65 -0.06
N ALA A 87 -11.14 6.29 1.10
CA ALA A 87 -11.43 7.71 1.17
C ALA A 87 -10.26 8.56 0.66
N ALA A 88 -9.04 8.20 1.05
CA ALA A 88 -7.83 8.89 0.62
C ALA A 88 -7.58 8.71 -0.88
N VAL A 89 -7.81 7.51 -1.42
CA VAL A 89 -7.70 7.22 -2.86
C VAL A 89 -8.72 8.01 -3.66
N ASP A 90 -9.97 8.08 -3.22
CA ASP A 90 -11.00 8.87 -3.92
C ASP A 90 -10.71 10.37 -3.85
N ALA A 91 -10.25 10.87 -2.70
CA ALA A 91 -9.82 12.26 -2.56
C ALA A 91 -8.60 12.60 -3.44
N ALA A 92 -7.70 11.64 -3.66
CA ALA A 92 -6.56 11.78 -4.56
C ALA A 92 -6.98 11.68 -6.04
N ALA A 93 -8.05 10.95 -6.36
CA ALA A 93 -8.58 10.84 -7.72
C ALA A 93 -9.36 12.10 -8.15
N ASP A 94 -9.99 12.79 -7.20
CA ASP A 94 -10.69 14.07 -7.44
C ASP A 94 -9.73 15.26 -7.58
N GLN A 95 -8.54 15.15 -6.98
CA GLN A 95 -7.51 16.15 -7.14
C GLN A 95 -6.78 15.97 -8.48
N PRO A 96 -6.65 17.02 -9.31
CA PRO A 96 -5.72 16.98 -10.42
C PRO A 96 -4.34 16.68 -9.83
N ALA A 97 -3.72 15.60 -10.29
CA ALA A 97 -2.43 15.14 -9.79
C ALA A 97 -1.51 16.35 -9.61
N PRO A 98 -0.98 16.63 -8.40
CA PRO A 98 0.10 17.59 -8.30
C PRO A 98 1.14 17.10 -9.30
N GLU A 99 1.49 17.95 -10.26
CA GLU A 99 2.64 17.74 -11.11
C GLU A 99 3.71 17.22 -10.18
N ARG A 100 4.06 15.93 -10.32
CA ARG A 100 5.21 15.40 -9.60
C ARG A 100 6.30 16.35 -10.04
N ASP A 101 6.79 17.14 -9.10
CA ASP A 101 8.00 17.92 -9.27
C ASP A 101 9.08 16.86 -9.46
N SER A 102 9.15 16.35 -10.68
CA SER A 102 10.33 15.75 -11.25
C SER A 102 11.27 16.92 -11.43
N ALA A 103 11.77 17.46 -10.31
CA ALA A 103 13.11 17.97 -10.28
C ALA A 103 13.93 16.89 -11.01
N PRO A 104 14.67 17.23 -12.08
CA PRO A 104 15.50 16.25 -12.74
C PRO A 104 16.42 15.69 -11.66
N GLU A 105 16.16 14.44 -11.25
CA GLU A 105 17.12 13.71 -10.43
C GLU A 105 18.43 13.82 -11.22
N PRO A 106 19.47 14.46 -10.68
CA PRO A 106 20.76 14.40 -11.33
C PRO A 106 21.06 12.92 -11.54
N PRO A 107 21.61 12.51 -12.69
CA PRO A 107 21.88 11.10 -12.96
C PRO A 107 22.57 10.53 -11.74
N SER A 108 21.92 9.58 -11.06
CA SER A 108 22.37 9.07 -9.78
C SER A 108 23.76 8.49 -10.00
N ALA A 109 24.78 9.27 -9.68
CA ALA A 109 26.14 8.79 -9.63
C ALA A 109 26.13 7.65 -8.61
N PRO A 110 26.87 6.55 -8.84
CA PRO A 110 26.98 5.50 -7.84
C PRO A 110 27.38 6.17 -6.52
N MET A 111 26.57 5.96 -5.48
CA MET A 111 26.88 6.47 -4.16
C MET A 111 28.20 5.82 -3.75
N SER A 112 29.30 6.57 -3.79
CA SER A 112 30.61 6.10 -3.31
C SER A 112 30.53 5.92 -1.80
N ALA A 113 29.97 4.80 -1.35
CA ALA A 113 29.79 4.46 0.05
C ALA A 113 31.11 4.42 0.83
N SER A 114 32.25 4.34 0.14
CA SER A 114 33.58 4.21 0.72
C SER A 114 34.39 5.50 0.80
N GLY A 115 33.96 6.62 0.19
CA GLY A 115 34.79 7.83 0.09
C GLY A 115 36.11 7.65 -0.67
N LEU A 116 36.27 6.51 -1.35
CA LEU A 116 37.44 6.15 -2.14
C LEU A 116 37.25 6.64 -3.58
N ASP A 117 38.30 7.23 -4.14
CA ASP A 117 38.36 7.56 -5.56
C ASP A 117 38.27 6.27 -6.40
N PRO A 118 37.65 6.31 -7.60
CA PRO A 118 37.54 5.16 -8.51
C PRO A 118 38.85 4.38 -8.73
N ALA A 119 40.01 5.06 -8.72
CA ALA A 119 41.30 4.38 -8.86
C ALA A 119 41.63 3.47 -7.66
N ALA A 120 41.32 3.93 -6.44
CA ALA A 120 41.53 3.15 -5.22
C ALA A 120 40.57 1.95 -5.11
N LEU A 121 39.35 2.08 -5.63
CA LEU A 121 38.40 0.97 -5.73
C LEU A 121 38.87 -0.11 -6.71
N ALA A 122 39.46 0.30 -7.85
CA ALA A 122 40.01 -0.63 -8.83
C ALA A 122 41.20 -1.43 -8.26
N GLU A 123 42.09 -0.77 -7.50
CA GLU A 123 43.21 -1.40 -6.79
C GLU A 123 42.74 -2.42 -5.76
N LEU A 124 41.74 -2.05 -4.94
CA LEU A 124 41.16 -2.95 -3.94
C LEU A 124 40.51 -4.17 -4.62
N THR A 125 39.73 -3.94 -5.68
CA THR A 125 39.10 -5.04 -6.42
C THR A 125 40.13 -5.98 -7.03
N ALA A 126 41.23 -5.44 -7.57
CA ALA A 126 42.32 -6.23 -8.13
C ALA A 126 43.13 -7.02 -7.09
N SER A 127 43.16 -6.61 -5.82
CA SER A 127 43.82 -7.40 -4.76
C SER A 127 43.06 -8.70 -4.46
N TRP A 128 41.72 -8.66 -4.44
CA TRP A 128 40.90 -9.86 -4.20
C TRP A 128 41.00 -10.89 -5.34
N LEU A 129 41.10 -10.42 -6.59
CA LEU A 129 41.28 -11.31 -7.75
C LEU A 129 42.69 -11.93 -7.85
N ARG A 130 43.69 -11.36 -7.18
CA ARG A 130 45.05 -11.93 -7.17
C ARG A 130 45.26 -12.99 -6.09
N GLU A 131 44.36 -13.08 -5.12
CA GLU A 131 44.44 -14.01 -3.99
C GLU A 131 43.56 -15.28 -4.19
N SER A 132 42.92 -15.41 -5.35
CA SER A 132 42.16 -16.60 -5.81
C SER A 132 42.86 -17.31 -6.96
#